data_AF-A0A178B0Q3-F1
#
_entry.id   AF-A0A178B0Q3-F1
#
_cell.length_a   1.000
_cell.length_b   1.000
_cell.length_c   1.000
_cell.angle_alpha   90.00
_cell.angle_beta   90.00
_cell.angle_gamma   90.00
#
_symmetry.space_group_name_H-M   'P 1'
#
loop_
_entity.id
_entity.type
_entity.pdbx_description
1 polymer ?
#
loop_
_entity_poly.entity_id
_entity_poly.type
_entity_poly.pdbx_seq_one_letter_code
_entity_poly.pdbx_strand_id
1 'polypeptide(L)'
;MQNDTGLSFTEIHGSAEPFLAAIEEIEQVALTRRSDDAPLQIRLLTPYGRNKSTHDFAITPIATLRGDEAYIAVSYAWAHEESTAAVQIPDYRIWNLAKPDEPPRPPRCPLLVFHRAIRYAQVKGYSYVWIDQECIYQNDDVDREQHLQVMHRIYRASAVTIAILSVPMRDPVTLEDFVAWAREGYESSEQRRLLPTGTLADWLLSMTNDRWFLRAWTMHEKLCSNRFEYIIPAAMAQRPGSPSNYQHLLIDNDIAVDVMASVANFDMTTSPEPGMLTAYQRLGKWLQPHATTRDGIARNITFALYELGSRENSVLSDRLAILANVCTLCYTLDTTALRDRKVSYRTCLLVLTFANVWPDAEERRAKYRRFALHDTGQNVSPASENTDEVMEEFLQRPRIGEDMRWIHYDLNS
;
A
#
# COMPACT_ATOMS: atom_id res chain seq x y z
N MET A 1 -4.19 -8.29 -19.98
CA MET A 1 -4.96 -7.05 -19.80
C MET A 1 -4.36 -5.94 -20.63
N GLN A 2 -5.19 -5.13 -21.30
CA GLN A 2 -4.75 -4.02 -22.13
C GLN A 2 -4.72 -2.72 -21.31
N ASN A 3 -3.67 -1.92 -21.49
CA ASN A 3 -3.61 -0.57 -20.91
C ASN A 3 -4.33 0.40 -21.84
N ASP A 4 -5.59 0.69 -21.51
CA ASP A 4 -6.50 1.54 -22.28
C ASP A 4 -6.90 2.81 -21.49
N THR A 5 -6.10 3.21 -20.51
CA THR A 5 -6.39 4.37 -19.65
C THR A 5 -6.44 5.69 -20.41
N GLY A 6 -5.92 5.75 -21.64
CA GLY A 6 -5.97 6.93 -22.52
C GLY A 6 -6.97 6.84 -23.66
N LEU A 7 -7.76 5.75 -23.76
CA LEU A 7 -8.76 5.55 -24.80
C LEU A 7 -10.15 5.82 -24.25
N SER A 8 -11.01 6.48 -25.02
CA SER A 8 -12.44 6.64 -24.74
C SER A 8 -13.20 5.32 -24.86
N PHE A 9 -14.41 5.28 -24.32
CA PHE A 9 -15.29 4.11 -24.40
C PHE A 9 -15.57 3.66 -25.84
N THR A 10 -15.87 4.62 -26.73
CA THR A 10 -16.11 4.34 -28.16
C THR A 10 -14.87 3.76 -28.83
N GLU A 11 -13.67 4.18 -28.42
CA GLU A 11 -12.41 3.61 -28.94
C GLU A 11 -12.15 2.19 -28.43
N ILE A 12 -12.63 1.83 -27.23
CA ILE A 12 -12.45 0.50 -26.64
C ILE A 12 -13.49 -0.50 -27.20
N HIS A 13 -14.77 -0.13 -27.20
CA HIS A 13 -15.88 -1.06 -27.46
C HIS A 13 -16.63 -0.79 -28.76
N GLY A 14 -16.52 0.40 -29.33
CA GLY A 14 -17.24 0.82 -30.54
C GLY A 14 -18.74 1.10 -30.34
N SER A 15 -19.46 0.25 -29.59
CA SER A 15 -20.87 0.42 -29.28
C SER A 15 -21.27 -0.24 -27.94
N ALA A 16 -22.54 -0.09 -27.56
CA ALA A 16 -23.08 -0.63 -26.31
C ALA A 16 -23.09 -2.17 -26.23
N GLU A 17 -23.34 -2.86 -27.34
CA GLU A 17 -23.44 -4.34 -27.36
C GLU A 17 -22.10 -5.03 -27.04
N PRO A 18 -20.96 -4.72 -27.70
CA PRO A 18 -19.66 -5.29 -27.36
C PRO A 18 -19.23 -4.97 -25.92
N PHE A 19 -19.57 -3.77 -25.43
CA PHE A 19 -19.31 -3.40 -24.05
C PHE A 19 -20.05 -4.30 -23.06
N LEU A 20 -21.36 -4.49 -23.23
CA LEU A 20 -22.15 -5.35 -22.34
C LEU A 20 -21.67 -6.81 -22.40
N ALA A 21 -21.27 -7.30 -23.58
CA ALA A 21 -20.69 -8.62 -23.73
C ALA A 21 -19.34 -8.76 -22.99
N ALA A 22 -18.48 -7.74 -23.06
CA ALA A 22 -17.22 -7.72 -22.34
C ALA A 22 -17.41 -7.71 -20.81
N ILE A 23 -18.41 -6.96 -20.33
CA ILE A 23 -18.79 -6.95 -18.91
C ILE A 23 -19.23 -8.35 -18.47
N GLU A 24 -20.12 -8.99 -19.23
CA GLU A 24 -20.62 -10.33 -18.91
C GLU A 24 -19.49 -11.36 -18.87
N GLU A 25 -18.55 -11.31 -19.82
CA GLU A 25 -17.36 -12.17 -19.81
C GLU A 25 -16.52 -11.97 -18.54
N ILE A 26 -16.22 -10.70 -18.18
CA ILE A 26 -15.40 -10.39 -17.01
C ILE A 26 -16.10 -10.85 -15.72
N GLU A 27 -17.40 -10.59 -15.58
CA GLU A 27 -18.17 -11.04 -14.41
C GLU A 27 -18.16 -12.56 -14.30
N GLN A 28 -18.40 -13.28 -15.40
CA GLN A 28 -18.47 -14.73 -15.39
C GLN A 28 -17.13 -15.39 -15.05
N VAL A 29 -16.03 -14.81 -15.54
CA VAL A 29 -14.71 -15.44 -15.48
C VAL A 29 -13.91 -15.05 -14.23
N ALA A 30 -14.05 -13.80 -13.78
CA ALA A 30 -13.13 -13.24 -12.80
C ALA A 30 -13.80 -12.61 -11.57
N LEU A 31 -15.09 -12.26 -11.62
CA LEU A 31 -15.75 -11.66 -10.45
C LEU A 31 -15.97 -12.71 -9.37
N THR A 32 -15.34 -12.48 -8.23
CA THR A 32 -15.44 -13.36 -7.07
C THR A 32 -15.81 -12.56 -5.83
N ARG A 33 -16.51 -13.21 -4.90
CA ARG A 33 -16.76 -12.62 -3.59
C ARG A 33 -15.58 -12.94 -2.68
N ARG A 34 -15.03 -11.92 -2.04
CA ARG A 34 -13.94 -12.06 -1.07
C ARG A 34 -14.38 -12.95 0.09
N SER A 35 -13.51 -13.87 0.48
CA SER A 35 -13.63 -14.67 1.71
C SER A 35 -12.33 -14.56 2.48
N ASP A 36 -12.37 -13.87 3.61
CA ASP A 36 -11.21 -13.67 4.49
C ASP A 36 -11.21 -14.61 5.70
N ASP A 37 -12.14 -15.57 5.75
CA ASP A 37 -12.35 -16.46 6.90
C ASP A 37 -11.27 -17.55 7.00
N ALA A 38 -10.61 -17.89 5.89
CA ALA A 38 -9.60 -18.94 5.86
C ALA A 38 -8.34 -18.51 6.64
N PRO A 39 -7.75 -19.34 7.53
CA PRO A 39 -6.53 -18.99 8.24
C PRO A 39 -5.38 -18.61 7.29
N LEU A 40 -4.52 -17.68 7.72
CA LEU A 40 -3.34 -17.30 6.93
C LEU A 40 -2.37 -18.47 6.79
N GLN A 41 -2.13 -18.89 5.56
CA GLN A 41 -1.14 -19.91 5.22
C GLN A 41 0.13 -19.23 4.70
N ILE A 42 0.87 -18.59 5.61
CA ILE A 42 2.11 -17.87 5.29
C ILE A 42 3.32 -18.51 5.96
N ARG A 43 4.51 -18.14 5.50
CA ARG A 43 5.78 -18.44 6.18
C ARG A 43 6.35 -17.18 6.80
N LEU A 44 7.14 -17.35 7.85
CA LEU A 44 7.83 -16.29 8.56
C LEU A 44 9.30 -16.66 8.70
N LEU A 45 10.17 -15.65 8.78
CA LEU A 45 11.55 -15.81 9.18
C LEU A 45 11.59 -15.96 10.70
N THR A 46 12.24 -17.03 11.16
CA THR A 46 12.43 -17.33 12.58
C THR A 46 13.89 -17.60 12.90
N PRO A 47 14.43 -17.14 14.04
CA PRO A 47 15.79 -17.49 14.46
C PRO A 47 16.03 -19.01 14.46
N TYR A 48 17.19 -19.46 13.95
CA TYR A 48 17.51 -20.87 13.77
C TYR A 48 18.84 -21.27 14.43
N GLY A 49 18.94 -22.53 14.86
CA GLY A 49 20.16 -23.12 15.44
C GLY A 49 20.15 -23.28 16.98
N ARG A 50 20.99 -24.20 17.48
CA ARG A 50 21.03 -24.64 18.90
C ARG A 50 21.37 -23.53 19.90
N ASN A 51 22.06 -22.47 19.46
CA ASN A 51 22.39 -21.30 20.28
C ASN A 51 21.61 -20.04 19.87
N LYS A 52 20.62 -20.15 18.95
CA LYS A 52 19.97 -19.00 18.29
C LYS A 52 21.02 -17.99 17.82
N SER A 53 21.98 -18.40 16.98
CA SER A 53 22.90 -17.42 16.38
C SER A 53 22.05 -16.31 15.77
N THR A 54 22.38 -15.06 16.07
CA THR A 54 21.61 -13.87 15.65
C THR A 54 21.58 -13.66 14.14
N HIS A 55 22.24 -14.54 13.38
CA HIS A 55 22.47 -14.44 11.95
C HIS A 55 21.87 -15.60 11.15
N ASP A 56 21.41 -16.67 11.81
CA ASP A 56 20.75 -17.80 11.14
C ASP A 56 19.24 -17.73 11.32
N PHE A 57 18.53 -17.84 10.20
CA PHE A 57 17.08 -17.77 10.14
C PHE A 57 16.54 -18.96 9.35
N ALA A 58 15.35 -19.43 9.70
CA ALA A 58 14.63 -20.46 8.97
C ALA A 58 13.33 -19.88 8.42
N ILE A 59 12.94 -20.35 7.23
CA ILE A 59 11.60 -20.13 6.68
C ILE A 59 10.67 -21.15 7.34
N THR A 60 9.77 -20.66 8.18
CA THR A 60 8.91 -21.51 9.02
C THR A 60 7.44 -21.20 8.75
N PRO A 61 6.59 -22.20 8.41
CA PRO A 61 5.15 -21.99 8.25
C PRO A 61 4.52 -21.48 9.55
N ILE A 62 3.66 -20.46 9.47
CA ILE A 62 3.02 -19.85 10.64
C ILE A 62 2.23 -20.87 11.47
N ALA A 63 1.63 -21.87 10.82
CA ALA A 63 0.88 -22.95 11.47
C ALA A 63 1.74 -23.85 12.39
N THR A 64 3.08 -23.81 12.24
CA THR A 64 4.01 -24.58 13.08
C THR A 64 4.59 -23.77 14.24
N LEU A 65 4.36 -22.46 14.25
CA LEU A 65 4.80 -21.59 15.33
C LEU A 65 3.91 -21.80 16.54
N ARG A 66 4.53 -21.81 17.72
CA ARG A 66 3.82 -22.00 18.99
C ARG A 66 3.53 -20.64 19.62
N GLY A 67 2.31 -20.48 20.12
CA GLY A 67 1.86 -19.29 20.86
C GLY A 67 1.37 -18.14 19.97
N ASP A 68 0.85 -17.11 20.63
CA ASP A 68 0.29 -15.90 20.00
C ASP A 68 1.37 -14.84 19.72
N GLU A 69 2.63 -15.27 19.53
CA GLU A 69 3.73 -14.36 19.25
C GLU A 69 3.51 -13.65 17.90
N ALA A 70 3.47 -12.33 17.94
CA ALA A 70 3.21 -11.52 16.76
C ALA A 70 4.47 -11.37 15.88
N TYR A 71 4.25 -11.11 14.59
CA TYR A 71 5.31 -10.82 13.63
C TYR A 71 5.28 -9.37 13.17
N ILE A 72 6.43 -8.88 12.69
CA ILE A 72 6.50 -7.63 11.93
C ILE A 72 6.47 -7.92 10.43
N ALA A 73 5.84 -7.04 9.64
CA ALA A 73 5.90 -7.09 8.19
C ALA A 73 6.88 -6.02 7.67
N VAL A 74 7.69 -6.36 6.67
CA VAL A 74 8.67 -5.44 6.10
C VAL A 74 8.20 -4.95 4.73
N SER A 75 8.22 -3.64 4.56
CA SER A 75 7.87 -2.95 3.32
C SER A 75 9.11 -2.20 2.80
N TYR A 76 9.46 -2.39 1.53
CA TYR A 76 10.61 -1.73 0.91
C TYR A 76 10.48 -1.68 -0.63
N ALA A 77 11.24 -0.81 -1.27
CA ALA A 77 11.35 -0.82 -2.74
C ALA A 77 12.35 -1.92 -3.15
N TRP A 78 11.96 -2.87 -4.02
CA TRP A 78 12.85 -3.99 -4.38
C TRP A 78 14.20 -3.55 -4.98
N ALA A 79 14.18 -2.47 -5.75
CA ALA A 79 15.39 -1.78 -6.20
C ALA A 79 15.84 -0.76 -5.14
N HIS A 80 16.15 -1.27 -3.94
CA HIS A 80 16.68 -0.48 -2.82
C HIS A 80 18.17 -0.25 -3.08
N GLU A 81 18.53 0.94 -3.51
CA GLU A 81 19.92 1.33 -3.74
C GLU A 81 20.43 2.12 -2.54
N GLU A 82 21.24 1.46 -1.71
CA GLU A 82 21.90 2.11 -0.57
C GLU A 82 23.29 1.50 -0.38
N SER A 83 24.28 2.35 -0.09
CA SER A 83 25.66 1.90 0.10
C SER A 83 25.82 1.18 1.43
N THR A 84 26.39 -0.04 1.39
CA THR A 84 26.73 -0.82 2.59
C THR A 84 28.08 -0.44 3.18
N ALA A 85 28.85 0.45 2.55
CA ALA A 85 30.25 0.71 2.89
C ALA A 85 30.49 1.21 4.32
N ALA A 86 29.46 1.77 4.97
CA ALA A 86 29.54 2.32 6.33
C ALA A 86 28.91 1.41 7.40
N VAL A 87 28.35 0.25 7.04
CA VAL A 87 27.60 -0.61 7.95
C VAL A 87 28.22 -2.00 7.99
N GLN A 88 28.59 -2.45 9.19
CA GLN A 88 29.05 -3.83 9.38
C GLN A 88 27.84 -4.76 9.41
N ILE A 89 27.57 -5.42 8.29
CA ILE A 89 26.45 -6.36 8.15
C ILE A 89 26.97 -7.78 8.42
N PRO A 90 26.32 -8.56 9.32
CA PRO A 90 26.66 -9.96 9.53
C PRO A 90 26.39 -10.84 8.30
N ASP A 91 27.08 -11.97 8.22
CA ASP A 91 26.80 -13.02 7.23
C ASP A 91 25.50 -13.75 7.58
N TYR A 92 24.37 -13.16 7.18
CA TYR A 92 23.04 -13.73 7.37
C TYR A 92 22.85 -14.99 6.51
N ARG A 93 22.24 -16.01 7.11
CA ARG A 93 21.98 -17.31 6.48
C ARG A 93 20.53 -17.71 6.68
N ILE A 94 19.86 -18.03 5.57
CA ILE A 94 18.47 -18.44 5.53
C ILE A 94 18.41 -19.92 5.15
N TRP A 95 17.79 -20.70 6.03
CA TRP A 95 17.57 -22.13 5.94
C TRP A 95 16.13 -22.39 5.45
N ASN A 96 15.98 -23.30 4.49
CA ASN A 96 14.67 -23.77 4.07
C ASN A 96 14.41 -25.16 4.69
N LEU A 97 13.64 -25.20 5.78
CA LEU A 97 13.40 -26.45 6.49
C LEU A 97 12.52 -27.43 5.70
N ALA A 98 11.79 -26.96 4.69
CA ALA A 98 11.07 -27.84 3.76
C ALA A 98 12.00 -28.54 2.76
N LYS A 99 13.26 -28.09 2.65
CA LYS A 99 14.28 -28.63 1.76
C LYS A 99 15.61 -28.82 2.52
N PRO A 100 15.68 -29.78 3.44
CA PRO A 100 16.82 -29.94 4.36
C PRO A 100 18.14 -30.26 3.66
N ASP A 101 18.09 -30.77 2.42
CA ASP A 101 19.27 -31.09 1.62
C ASP A 101 19.85 -29.85 0.90
N GLU A 102 19.13 -28.72 0.84
CA GLU A 102 19.65 -27.48 0.28
C GLU A 102 20.53 -26.75 1.33
N PRO A 103 21.75 -26.30 0.96
CA PRO A 103 22.57 -25.50 1.87
C PRO A 103 21.88 -24.16 2.18
N PRO A 104 22.20 -23.53 3.34
CA PRO A 104 21.69 -22.20 3.63
C PRO A 104 22.20 -21.19 2.61
N ARG A 105 21.39 -20.17 2.35
CA ARG A 105 21.67 -19.10 1.39
C ARG A 105 21.67 -17.73 2.06
N PRO A 106 22.30 -16.71 1.48
CA PRO A 106 22.07 -15.33 1.92
C PRO A 106 20.61 -14.90 1.67
N PRO A 107 20.17 -13.79 2.29
CA PRO A 107 18.93 -13.10 1.92
C PRO A 107 18.88 -12.80 0.42
N ARG A 108 17.71 -13.01 -0.18
CA ARG A 108 17.31 -12.54 -1.52
C ARG A 108 16.97 -11.06 -1.52
N CYS A 109 16.38 -10.55 -0.43
CA CYS A 109 16.17 -9.11 -0.31
C CYS A 109 17.51 -8.37 -0.12
N PRO A 110 17.56 -7.06 -0.44
CA PRO A 110 18.76 -6.26 -0.24
C PRO A 110 19.30 -6.42 1.18
N LEU A 111 20.59 -6.71 1.32
CA LEU A 111 21.19 -7.07 2.61
C LEU A 111 20.95 -6.01 3.70
N LEU A 112 20.95 -4.74 3.33
CA LEU A 112 20.70 -3.65 4.27
C LEU A 112 19.23 -3.60 4.73
N VAL A 113 18.27 -3.91 3.83
CA VAL A 113 16.84 -4.06 4.19
C VAL A 113 16.68 -5.19 5.19
N PHE A 114 17.29 -6.36 4.90
CA PHE A 114 17.26 -7.49 5.82
C PHE A 114 17.85 -7.12 7.18
N HIS A 115 19.05 -6.53 7.18
CA HIS A 115 19.76 -6.14 8.40
C HIS A 115 18.90 -5.20 9.27
N ARG A 116 18.41 -4.10 8.70
CA ARG A 116 17.62 -3.08 9.42
C ARG A 116 16.33 -3.67 9.98
N ALA A 117 15.65 -4.55 9.24
CA ALA A 117 14.47 -5.26 9.72
C ALA A 117 14.78 -6.19 10.91
N ILE A 118 15.87 -6.97 10.83
CA ILE A 118 16.28 -7.85 11.93
C ILE A 118 16.68 -7.04 13.17
N ARG A 119 17.39 -5.92 12.99
CA ARG A 119 17.78 -5.04 14.11
C ARG A 119 16.56 -4.39 14.76
N TYR A 120 15.59 -3.95 13.96
CA TYR A 120 14.30 -3.49 14.48
C TYR A 120 13.60 -4.57 15.32
N ALA A 121 13.47 -5.78 14.76
CA ALA A 121 12.81 -6.90 15.43
C ALA A 121 13.49 -7.22 16.77
N GLN A 122 14.82 -7.30 16.79
CA GLN A 122 15.61 -7.59 18.00
C GLN A 122 15.44 -6.53 19.08
N VAL A 123 15.54 -5.24 18.73
CA VAL A 123 15.41 -4.14 19.69
C VAL A 123 13.98 -4.02 20.24
N LYS A 124 12.97 -4.29 19.41
CA LYS A 124 11.55 -4.22 19.81
C LYS A 124 11.00 -5.55 20.36
N GLY A 125 11.79 -6.61 20.40
CA GLY A 125 11.44 -7.90 21.00
C GLY A 125 10.54 -8.80 20.15
N TYR A 126 10.55 -8.65 18.82
CA TYR A 126 9.82 -9.52 17.91
C TYR A 126 10.68 -10.70 17.45
N SER A 127 10.14 -11.91 17.59
CA SER A 127 10.80 -13.15 17.15
C SER A 127 10.63 -13.41 15.66
N TYR A 128 9.55 -12.90 15.06
CA TYR A 128 9.09 -13.30 13.73
C TYR A 128 9.05 -12.11 12.77
N VAL A 129 9.58 -12.31 11.58
CA VAL A 129 9.66 -11.28 10.53
C VAL A 129 9.09 -11.82 9.23
N TRP A 130 8.22 -11.07 8.59
CA TRP A 130 7.74 -11.35 7.24
C TRP A 130 8.39 -10.41 6.23
N ILE A 131 9.05 -10.98 5.21
CA ILE A 131 9.64 -10.26 4.07
C ILE A 131 9.19 -10.98 2.81
N ASP A 132 8.55 -10.29 1.88
CA ASP A 132 7.96 -10.86 0.66
C ASP A 132 8.94 -11.72 -0.17
N GLN A 133 10.17 -11.25 -0.41
CA GLN A 133 11.18 -11.98 -1.20
C GLN A 133 11.72 -13.23 -0.49
N GLU A 134 11.53 -13.34 0.83
CA GLU A 134 11.97 -14.49 1.62
C GLU A 134 10.84 -15.48 1.92
N CYS A 135 9.68 -14.94 2.28
CA CYS A 135 8.54 -15.68 2.80
C CYS A 135 7.60 -16.16 1.70
N ILE A 136 7.83 -15.76 0.44
CA ILE A 136 7.15 -16.22 -0.76
C ILE A 136 8.16 -16.94 -1.66
N TYR A 137 7.82 -18.11 -2.19
CA TYR A 137 8.60 -18.78 -3.21
C TYR A 137 8.40 -18.06 -4.56
N GLN A 138 9.27 -17.08 -4.83
CA GLN A 138 9.20 -16.20 -6.01
C GLN A 138 9.30 -16.91 -7.37
N ASN A 139 9.66 -18.19 -7.40
CA ASN A 139 9.73 -19.02 -8.60
C ASN A 139 8.55 -20.01 -8.73
N ASP A 140 7.58 -19.93 -7.82
CA ASP A 140 6.36 -20.72 -7.81
C ASP A 140 5.17 -19.78 -8.04
N ASP A 141 4.61 -19.82 -9.25
CA ASP A 141 3.52 -18.92 -9.64
C ASP A 141 2.25 -19.15 -8.82
N VAL A 142 2.00 -20.39 -8.36
CA VAL A 142 0.84 -20.70 -7.52
C VAL A 142 1.02 -20.09 -6.14
N ASP A 143 2.19 -20.25 -5.54
CA ASP A 143 2.51 -19.70 -4.22
C ASP A 143 2.52 -18.16 -4.23
N ARG A 144 3.05 -17.55 -5.31
CA ARG A 144 2.97 -16.10 -5.51
C ARG A 144 1.54 -15.61 -5.56
N GLU A 145 0.71 -16.27 -6.37
CA GLU A 145 -0.69 -15.86 -6.53
C GLU A 145 -1.46 -15.98 -5.21
N GLN A 146 -1.28 -17.10 -4.49
CA GLN A 146 -1.89 -17.29 -3.17
C GLN A 146 -1.52 -16.15 -2.21
N HIS A 147 -0.25 -15.72 -2.21
CA HIS A 147 0.20 -14.62 -1.36
C HIS A 147 -0.33 -13.25 -1.81
N LEU A 148 -0.42 -12.98 -3.12
CA LEU A 148 -0.99 -11.75 -3.66
C LEU A 148 -2.45 -11.56 -3.21
N GLN A 149 -3.24 -12.63 -3.22
CA GLN A 149 -4.64 -12.60 -2.80
C GLN A 149 -4.81 -12.27 -1.31
N VAL A 150 -3.92 -12.75 -0.45
CA VAL A 150 -3.99 -12.52 1.01
C VAL A 150 -3.08 -11.41 1.51
N MET A 151 -2.37 -10.70 0.63
CA MET A 151 -1.31 -9.76 1.02
C MET A 151 -1.80 -8.68 1.99
N HIS A 152 -3.01 -8.15 1.76
CA HIS A 152 -3.65 -7.19 2.65
C HIS A 152 -3.83 -7.70 4.08
N ARG A 153 -4.12 -9.00 4.25
CA ARG A 153 -4.28 -9.66 5.54
C ARG A 153 -2.93 -9.85 6.24
N ILE A 154 -1.86 -10.11 5.48
CA ILE A 154 -0.50 -10.22 6.03
C ILE A 154 -0.09 -8.91 6.71
N TYR A 155 -0.26 -7.78 6.03
CA TYR A 155 0.08 -6.48 6.63
C TYR A 155 -0.86 -6.10 7.77
N ARG A 156 -2.17 -6.39 7.65
CA ARG A 156 -3.16 -6.14 8.70
C ARG A 156 -2.91 -6.96 9.98
N ALA A 157 -2.51 -8.21 9.85
CA ALA A 157 -2.29 -9.13 10.97
C ALA A 157 -0.91 -8.96 11.63
N SER A 158 0.01 -8.22 11.02
CA SER A 158 1.29 -7.89 11.64
C SER A 158 1.11 -6.98 12.87
N ALA A 159 1.98 -7.12 13.87
CA ALA A 159 2.01 -6.20 15.02
C ALA A 159 2.41 -4.78 14.60
N VAL A 160 3.30 -4.68 13.63
CA VAL A 160 3.74 -3.43 13.00
C VAL A 160 4.28 -3.75 11.62
N THR A 161 3.93 -2.91 10.66
CA THR A 161 4.60 -2.85 9.36
C THR A 161 5.68 -1.79 9.41
N ILE A 162 6.90 -2.15 9.03
CA ILE A 162 8.01 -1.21 8.94
C ILE A 162 8.31 -0.91 7.47
N ALA A 163 8.41 0.38 7.12
CA ALA A 163 8.87 0.81 5.80
C ALA A 163 10.32 1.24 5.84
N ILE A 164 11.17 0.49 5.15
CA ILE A 164 12.60 0.75 5.08
C ILE A 164 12.86 1.73 3.93
N LEU A 165 13.20 2.96 4.29
CA LEU A 165 13.49 4.04 3.33
C LEU A 165 14.98 4.09 2.99
N SER A 166 15.29 4.56 1.79
CA SER A 166 16.66 4.73 1.27
C SER A 166 17.18 6.16 1.40
N VAL A 167 16.28 7.15 1.49
CA VAL A 167 16.66 8.56 1.65
C VAL A 167 17.16 8.82 3.08
N PRO A 168 18.46 9.12 3.28
CA PRO A 168 19.01 9.33 4.61
C PRO A 168 18.73 10.75 5.12
N MET A 169 18.55 10.88 6.43
CA MET A 169 18.63 12.14 7.14
C MET A 169 20.09 12.46 7.47
N ARG A 170 20.58 13.59 6.93
CA ARG A 170 22.01 13.96 6.99
C ARG A 170 22.32 15.09 7.96
N ASP A 171 21.30 15.84 8.39
CA ASP A 171 21.44 17.03 9.21
C ASP A 171 20.87 16.80 10.62
N PRO A 172 21.67 16.97 11.70
CA PRO A 172 21.20 16.78 13.08
C PRO A 172 20.09 17.74 13.50
N VAL A 173 20.09 18.98 13.02
CA VAL A 173 19.05 19.97 13.38
C VAL A 173 17.71 19.56 12.78
N THR A 174 17.70 19.22 11.49
CA THR A 174 16.51 18.71 10.79
C THR A 174 15.98 17.43 11.43
N LEU A 175 16.87 16.58 11.96
CA LEU A 175 16.50 15.41 12.73
C LEU A 175 15.77 15.78 14.03
N GLU A 176 16.32 16.68 14.82
CA GLU A 176 15.68 17.16 16.06
C GLU A 176 14.30 17.75 15.77
N ASP A 177 14.19 18.60 14.75
CA ASP A 177 12.94 19.20 14.31
C ASP A 177 11.93 18.15 13.84
N PHE A 178 12.38 17.14 13.07
CA PHE A 178 11.52 16.06 12.61
C PHE A 178 10.97 15.22 13.76
N VAL A 179 11.81 14.87 14.74
CA VAL A 179 11.38 14.08 15.88
C VAL A 179 10.45 14.88 16.80
N ALA A 180 10.72 16.17 16.99
CA ALA A 180 9.81 17.07 17.70
C ALA A 180 8.44 17.12 17.00
N TRP A 181 8.44 17.37 15.69
CA TRP A 181 7.23 17.36 14.86
C TRP A 181 6.45 16.04 14.93
N ALA A 182 7.14 14.90 14.89
CA ALA A 182 6.54 13.57 15.02
C ALA A 182 5.89 13.35 16.39
N ARG A 183 6.54 13.79 17.47
CA ARG A 183 6.05 13.62 18.87
C ARG A 183 4.89 14.50 19.22
N GLU A 184 4.98 15.77 18.86
CA GLU A 184 3.89 16.71 19.02
C GLU A 184 2.62 16.09 18.43
N GLY A 185 2.77 15.29 17.34
CA GLY A 185 1.72 14.50 16.69
C GLY A 185 0.78 13.81 17.65
N TYR A 186 1.38 13.14 18.63
CA TYR A 186 0.70 12.32 19.62
C TYR A 186 0.24 13.10 20.85
N GLU A 187 0.95 14.17 21.21
CA GLU A 187 0.69 14.91 22.45
C GLU A 187 -0.42 15.97 22.31
N SER A 188 -0.66 16.50 21.10
CA SER A 188 -1.66 17.55 20.84
C SER A 188 -2.66 17.11 19.77
N SER A 189 -3.73 16.42 20.17
CA SER A 189 -4.79 15.95 19.26
C SER A 189 -5.84 17.01 18.92
N GLU A 190 -5.84 18.17 19.58
CA GLU A 190 -6.92 19.18 19.44
C GLU A 190 -6.51 20.41 18.61
N GLN A 191 -5.23 20.62 18.33
CA GLN A 191 -4.77 21.80 17.59
C GLN A 191 -4.38 21.45 16.16
N ARG A 192 -5.09 22.04 15.19
CA ARG A 192 -4.71 22.09 13.77
C ARG A 192 -3.32 22.71 13.64
N ARG A 193 -2.45 22.11 12.81
CA ARG A 193 -1.02 22.46 12.77
C ARG A 193 -0.59 23.08 11.46
N LEU A 194 0.35 24.02 11.59
CA LEU A 194 1.03 24.62 10.45
C LEU A 194 1.99 23.62 9.79
N LEU A 195 2.26 23.85 8.50
CA LEU A 195 3.23 23.04 7.77
C LEU A 195 4.61 23.23 8.39
N PRO A 196 5.43 22.17 8.44
CA PRO A 196 6.87 22.33 8.52
C PRO A 196 7.34 23.34 7.48
N THR A 197 8.26 24.22 7.85
CA THR A 197 8.89 25.19 6.95
C THR A 197 10.40 25.01 6.97
N GLY A 198 11.09 25.64 6.01
CA GLY A 198 12.55 25.59 5.94
C GLY A 198 13.08 24.17 5.68
N THR A 199 14.18 23.82 6.34
CA THR A 199 14.94 22.58 6.11
C THR A 199 14.13 21.32 6.35
N LEU A 200 13.20 21.32 7.33
CA LEU A 200 12.32 20.19 7.58
C LEU A 200 11.33 19.97 6.41
N ALA A 201 10.78 21.05 5.84
CA ALA A 201 9.91 20.95 4.67
C ALA A 201 10.66 20.38 3.46
N ASP A 202 11.84 20.93 3.17
CA ASP A 202 12.70 20.47 2.07
C ASP A 202 13.07 18.99 2.22
N TRP A 203 13.36 18.57 3.45
CA TRP A 203 13.67 17.17 3.73
C TRP A 203 12.45 16.26 3.62
N LEU A 204 11.26 16.66 4.09
CA LEU A 204 10.02 15.89 3.91
C LEU A 204 9.67 15.72 2.42
N LEU A 205 9.86 16.77 1.60
CA LEU A 205 9.74 16.69 0.15
C LEU A 205 10.73 15.67 -0.45
N SER A 206 11.99 15.71 0.01
CA SER A 206 13.02 14.76 -0.42
C SER A 206 12.69 13.32 -0.01
N MET A 207 12.31 13.09 1.25
CA MET A 207 11.94 11.78 1.78
C MET A 207 10.73 11.20 1.05
N THR A 208 9.70 12.02 0.78
CA THR A 208 8.49 11.55 0.08
C THR A 208 8.70 11.33 -1.43
N ASN A 209 9.87 11.68 -1.96
CA ASN A 209 10.34 11.28 -3.29
C ASN A 209 11.19 10.00 -3.26
N ASP A 210 11.41 9.38 -2.09
CA ASP A 210 11.96 8.03 -2.01
C ASP A 210 11.13 7.08 -2.88
N ARG A 211 11.82 6.17 -3.59
CA ARG A 211 11.20 5.20 -4.50
C ARG A 211 10.09 4.41 -3.82
N TRP A 212 10.19 4.18 -2.51
CA TRP A 212 9.16 3.55 -1.72
C TRP A 212 7.80 4.26 -1.87
N PHE A 213 7.73 5.58 -1.82
CA PHE A 213 6.44 6.30 -1.94
C PHE A 213 5.85 6.25 -3.35
N LEU A 214 6.67 5.97 -4.36
CA LEU A 214 6.26 5.97 -5.76
C LEU A 214 5.63 4.66 -6.19
N ARG A 215 5.77 3.57 -5.44
CA ARG A 215 5.22 2.26 -5.84
C ARG A 215 3.76 2.08 -5.40
N ALA A 216 2.99 1.40 -6.23
CA ALA A 216 1.60 1.05 -5.91
C ALA A 216 1.51 -0.02 -4.80
N TRP A 217 2.43 -0.99 -4.81
CA TRP A 217 2.46 -2.05 -3.80
C TRP A 217 2.79 -1.49 -2.41
N THR A 218 3.80 -0.63 -2.26
CA THR A 218 4.11 0.00 -0.97
C THR A 218 2.96 0.87 -0.43
N MET A 219 2.17 1.50 -1.31
CA MET A 219 0.90 2.14 -0.93
C MET A 219 -0.06 1.16 -0.27
N HIS A 220 -0.27 0.01 -0.93
CA HIS A 220 -1.14 -1.05 -0.47
C HIS A 220 -0.70 -1.56 0.89
N GLU A 221 0.59 -1.83 1.04
CA GLU A 221 1.21 -2.32 2.27
C GLU A 221 0.95 -1.34 3.43
N LYS A 222 1.20 -0.04 3.21
CA LYS A 222 0.90 1.02 4.19
C LYS A 222 -0.57 1.05 4.56
N LEU A 223 -1.47 1.14 3.57
CA LEU A 223 -2.90 1.32 3.80
C LEU A 223 -3.56 0.08 4.41
N CYS A 224 -3.04 -1.13 4.17
CA CYS A 224 -3.55 -2.35 4.78
C CYS A 224 -3.04 -2.60 6.20
N SER A 225 -1.98 -1.91 6.62
CA SER A 225 -1.37 -2.09 7.95
C SER A 225 -2.18 -1.39 9.04
N ASN A 226 -2.32 -2.02 10.21
CA ASN A 226 -2.93 -1.38 11.39
C ASN A 226 -1.95 -0.39 12.04
N ARG A 227 -0.74 -0.85 12.35
CA ARG A 227 0.36 -0.02 12.85
C ARG A 227 1.47 0.07 11.81
N PHE A 228 2.08 1.24 11.67
CA PHE A 228 3.05 1.49 10.62
C PHE A 228 4.15 2.44 11.10
N GLU A 229 5.42 2.09 10.87
CA GLU A 229 6.58 2.91 11.24
C GLU A 229 7.54 3.04 10.04
N TYR A 230 8.10 4.23 9.83
CA TYR A 230 9.19 4.45 8.89
C TYR A 230 10.53 4.17 9.57
N ILE A 231 11.40 3.43 8.88
CA ILE A 231 12.80 3.19 9.25
C ILE A 231 13.65 4.07 8.34
N ILE A 232 14.21 5.13 8.92
CA ILE A 232 14.89 6.21 8.20
C ILE A 232 16.38 6.15 8.52
N PRO A 233 17.28 6.06 7.53
CA PRO A 233 18.71 6.10 7.78
C PRO A 233 19.10 7.44 8.41
N ALA A 234 19.74 7.39 9.56
CA ALA A 234 20.12 8.54 10.37
C ALA A 234 21.46 8.28 11.07
N ALA A 235 22.50 7.97 10.28
CA ALA A 235 23.84 7.60 10.78
C ALA A 235 24.50 8.62 11.74
N MET A 236 23.96 9.84 11.84
CA MET A 236 24.43 10.89 12.74
C MET A 236 23.83 10.79 14.15
N ALA A 237 22.74 10.04 14.34
CA ALA A 237 21.97 10.02 15.59
C ALA A 237 22.73 9.37 16.77
N GLN A 238 23.84 8.67 16.51
CA GLN A 238 24.68 8.08 17.55
C GLN A 238 25.85 8.98 18.01
N ARG A 239 25.97 10.22 17.50
CA ARG A 239 27.10 11.09 17.85
C ARG A 239 27.03 11.57 19.32
N PRO A 240 28.17 11.65 20.03
CA PRO A 240 28.21 12.17 21.40
C PRO A 240 27.65 13.60 21.44
N GLY A 241 26.69 13.86 22.34
CA GLY A 241 25.99 15.15 22.44
C GLY A 241 24.60 15.18 21.83
N SER A 242 24.15 14.09 21.19
CA SER A 242 22.76 13.92 20.75
C SER A 242 21.79 14.05 21.94
N PRO A 243 20.73 14.89 21.87
CA PRO A 243 19.70 14.99 22.88
C PRO A 243 19.16 13.62 23.32
N SER A 244 19.04 13.43 24.64
CA SER A 244 18.57 12.19 25.26
C SER A 244 17.09 11.89 25.01
N ASN A 245 16.33 12.88 24.54
CA ASN A 245 14.88 12.79 24.46
C ASN A 245 14.43 11.74 23.42
N TYR A 246 15.19 11.42 22.36
CA TYR A 246 14.79 10.50 21.28
C TYR A 246 15.55 9.19 21.15
N GLN A 247 16.33 8.83 22.16
CA GLN A 247 17.11 7.58 22.17
C GLN A 247 16.25 6.31 22.01
N HIS A 248 14.98 6.33 22.44
CA HIS A 248 14.05 5.19 22.30
C HIS A 248 13.54 4.97 20.87
N LEU A 249 13.73 5.93 19.97
CA LEU A 249 13.40 5.83 18.55
C LEU A 249 14.59 5.32 17.73
N LEU A 250 15.80 5.35 18.29
CA LEU A 250 17.02 4.93 17.60
C LEU A 250 17.17 3.41 17.58
N ILE A 251 17.49 2.89 16.41
CA ILE A 251 17.79 1.48 16.17
C ILE A 251 19.06 1.46 15.34
N ASP A 252 20.19 1.25 16.00
CA ASP A 252 21.51 1.46 15.42
C ASP A 252 21.61 2.82 14.69
N ASN A 253 21.86 2.81 13.38
CA ASN A 253 21.99 4.02 12.55
C ASN A 253 20.66 4.50 11.97
N ASP A 254 19.54 4.00 12.47
CA ASP A 254 18.20 4.31 11.99
C ASP A 254 17.34 4.98 13.05
N ILE A 255 16.31 5.66 12.57
CA ILE A 255 15.17 6.08 13.38
C ILE A 255 13.94 5.31 12.94
N ALA A 256 13.27 4.73 13.93
CA ALA A 256 11.94 4.15 13.79
C ALA A 256 10.90 5.15 14.31
N VAL A 257 10.02 5.61 13.43
CA VAL A 257 9.01 6.63 13.78
C VAL A 257 7.69 6.37 13.08
N ASP A 258 6.60 6.59 13.80
CA ASP A 258 5.27 6.75 13.21
C ASP A 258 4.96 8.25 13.16
N VAL A 259 4.52 8.71 11.99
CA VAL A 259 4.18 10.12 11.72
C VAL A 259 2.70 10.30 11.41
N MET A 260 1.88 9.23 11.52
CA MET A 260 0.47 9.28 11.16
C MET A 260 -0.29 10.32 11.98
N ALA A 261 -0.01 10.44 13.28
CA ALA A 261 -0.68 11.41 14.15
C ALA A 261 -0.31 12.86 13.78
N SER A 262 0.95 13.13 13.47
CA SER A 262 1.41 14.44 13.00
C SER A 262 0.79 14.84 11.67
N VAL A 263 0.58 13.86 10.80
CA VAL A 263 -0.06 14.04 9.51
C VAL A 263 -1.57 14.26 9.70
N ALA A 264 -2.28 13.46 10.49
CA ALA A 264 -3.74 13.60 10.63
C ALA A 264 -4.21 14.96 11.19
N ASN A 265 -3.40 15.63 12.00
CA ASN A 265 -3.74 16.89 12.67
C ASN A 265 -3.35 18.16 11.89
N PHE A 266 -3.02 18.02 10.61
CA PHE A 266 -2.51 19.12 9.80
C PHE A 266 -3.61 20.05 9.27
N ASP A 267 -3.32 21.36 9.24
CA ASP A 267 -4.24 22.38 8.77
C ASP A 267 -4.20 22.60 7.24
N MET A 268 -5.10 21.91 6.56
CA MET A 268 -5.33 22.06 5.12
C MET A 268 -5.95 23.41 4.72
N THR A 269 -6.32 24.30 5.65
CA THR A 269 -6.86 25.63 5.32
C THR A 269 -5.80 26.62 4.87
N THR A 270 -4.54 26.38 5.24
CA THR A 270 -3.39 27.08 4.65
C THR A 270 -3.10 26.44 3.30
N SER A 271 -3.21 27.20 2.19
CA SER A 271 -2.95 26.68 0.85
C SER A 271 -1.49 26.23 0.76
N PRO A 272 -1.17 24.92 0.82
CA PRO A 272 0.20 24.45 0.80
C PRO A 272 0.81 24.76 -0.56
N GLU A 273 2.13 24.90 -0.61
CA GLU A 273 2.85 24.70 -1.87
C GLU A 273 2.47 23.30 -2.44
N PRO A 274 2.18 23.16 -3.74
CA PRO A 274 1.69 21.91 -4.32
C PRO A 274 2.54 20.67 -4.00
N GLY A 275 3.86 20.84 -3.89
CA GLY A 275 4.78 19.78 -3.47
C GLY A 275 4.52 19.27 -2.05
N MET A 276 4.24 20.17 -1.11
CA MET A 276 3.97 19.82 0.28
C MET A 276 2.64 19.10 0.44
N LEU A 277 1.63 19.50 -0.33
CA LEU A 277 0.36 18.75 -0.39
C LEU A 277 0.58 17.31 -0.84
N THR A 278 1.39 17.11 -1.89
CA THR A 278 1.73 15.77 -2.39
C THR A 278 2.50 14.94 -1.35
N ALA A 279 3.49 15.55 -0.68
CA ALA A 279 4.24 14.91 0.39
C ALA A 279 3.32 14.46 1.53
N TYR A 280 2.40 15.33 1.93
CA TYR A 280 1.43 15.05 2.98
C TYR A 280 0.48 13.90 2.61
N GLN A 281 -0.06 13.91 1.39
CA GLN A 281 -0.88 12.81 0.85
C GLN A 281 -0.11 11.48 0.93
N ARG A 282 1.15 11.50 0.50
CA ARG A 282 2.06 10.34 0.54
C ARG A 282 2.37 9.85 1.94
N LEU A 283 2.45 10.73 2.95
CA LEU A 283 2.74 10.33 4.32
C LEU A 283 1.52 9.71 5.01
N GLY A 284 0.32 10.24 4.82
CA GLY A 284 -0.87 9.85 5.59
C GLY A 284 -1.60 8.58 5.14
N LYS A 285 -2.61 8.18 5.91
CA LYS A 285 -3.59 7.12 5.57
C LYS A 285 -4.99 7.72 5.54
N TRP A 286 -5.47 8.05 4.34
CA TRP A 286 -6.67 8.87 4.13
C TRP A 286 -7.95 8.08 3.79
N LEU A 287 -7.85 6.76 3.69
CA LEU A 287 -9.01 5.90 3.45
C LEU A 287 -9.69 5.55 4.77
N GLN A 288 -11.02 5.55 4.77
CA GLN A 288 -11.80 4.99 5.89
C GLN A 288 -11.95 3.47 5.67
N PRO A 289 -11.28 2.61 6.46
CA PRO A 289 -11.44 1.17 6.32
C PRO A 289 -12.90 0.82 6.62
N HIS A 290 -13.51 -0.04 5.80
CA HIS A 290 -14.86 -0.58 6.04
C HIS A 290 -16.03 0.41 5.86
N ALA A 291 -15.94 1.32 4.90
CA ALA A 291 -17.12 2.03 4.44
C ALA A 291 -18.22 1.03 4.02
N THR A 292 -19.39 1.09 4.66
CA THR A 292 -20.53 0.21 4.39
C THR A 292 -21.60 0.87 3.53
N THR A 293 -21.58 2.19 3.40
CA THR A 293 -22.50 2.94 2.55
C THR A 293 -21.98 2.97 1.12
N ARG A 294 -22.90 3.05 0.14
CA ARG A 294 -22.56 3.18 -1.28
C ARG A 294 -21.63 4.37 -1.52
N ASP A 295 -21.96 5.52 -0.95
CA ASP A 295 -21.18 6.76 -1.07
C ASP A 295 -19.78 6.62 -0.46
N GLY A 296 -19.68 5.97 0.71
CA GLY A 296 -18.39 5.75 1.35
C GLY A 296 -17.48 4.82 0.55
N ILE A 297 -18.05 3.74 -0.03
CA ILE A 297 -17.33 2.81 -0.91
C ILE A 297 -16.85 3.55 -2.17
N ALA A 298 -17.74 4.29 -2.83
CA ALA A 298 -17.43 5.08 -4.01
C ALA A 298 -16.30 6.10 -3.73
N ARG A 299 -16.41 6.86 -2.63
CA ARG A 299 -15.38 7.82 -2.20
C ARG A 299 -14.02 7.16 -1.97
N ASN A 300 -13.99 6.01 -1.29
CA ASN A 300 -12.76 5.26 -1.06
C ASN A 300 -12.14 4.77 -2.38
N ILE A 301 -12.95 4.25 -3.31
CA ILE A 301 -12.49 3.80 -4.62
C ILE A 301 -11.87 4.96 -5.39
N THR A 302 -12.56 6.10 -5.46
CA THR A 302 -12.09 7.31 -6.15
C THR A 302 -10.77 7.80 -5.57
N PHE A 303 -10.66 7.89 -4.25
CA PHE A 303 -9.43 8.30 -3.59
C PHE A 303 -8.27 7.34 -3.87
N ALA A 304 -8.51 6.03 -3.73
CA ALA A 304 -7.49 5.02 -4.01
C ALA A 304 -7.04 5.02 -5.47
N LEU A 305 -7.94 5.26 -6.42
CA LEU A 305 -7.61 5.38 -7.85
C LEU A 305 -6.76 6.61 -8.14
N TYR A 306 -7.05 7.74 -7.51
CA TYR A 306 -6.22 8.93 -7.60
C TYR A 306 -4.80 8.66 -7.11
N GLU A 307 -4.66 8.10 -5.91
CA GLU A 307 -3.35 7.74 -5.35
C GLU A 307 -2.59 6.76 -6.27
N LEU A 308 -3.27 5.75 -6.81
CA LEU A 308 -2.70 4.80 -7.77
C LEU A 308 -2.28 5.45 -9.10
N GLY A 309 -2.97 6.50 -9.54
CA GLY A 309 -2.68 7.23 -10.76
C GLY A 309 -1.25 7.76 -10.79
N SER A 310 -0.75 8.23 -9.65
CA SER A 310 0.60 8.79 -9.50
C SER A 310 1.71 7.76 -9.22
N ARG A 311 1.38 6.46 -9.14
CA ARG A 311 2.28 5.41 -8.65
C ARG A 311 2.71 4.40 -9.71
N GLU A 312 3.97 4.00 -9.65
CA GLU A 312 4.57 2.95 -10.46
C GLU A 312 3.99 1.56 -10.12
N ASN A 313 3.60 0.84 -11.17
CA ASN A 313 3.16 -0.54 -11.05
C ASN A 313 3.46 -1.27 -12.37
N SER A 314 4.28 -2.31 -12.33
CA SER A 314 4.75 -3.02 -13.52
C SER A 314 3.69 -3.94 -14.15
N VAL A 315 2.67 -4.33 -13.39
CA VAL A 315 1.65 -5.29 -13.82
C VAL A 315 0.28 -4.66 -13.60
N LEU A 316 -0.32 -4.13 -14.67
CA LEU A 316 -1.56 -3.33 -14.60
C LEU A 316 -2.71 -4.01 -13.84
N SER A 317 -2.84 -5.34 -13.93
CA SER A 317 -3.88 -6.10 -13.21
C SER A 317 -3.73 -6.00 -11.70
N ASP A 318 -2.51 -5.86 -11.17
CA ASP A 318 -2.26 -5.69 -9.73
C ASP A 318 -2.98 -4.47 -9.17
N ARG A 319 -3.19 -3.42 -9.98
CA ARG A 319 -3.93 -2.22 -9.54
C ARG A 319 -5.36 -2.54 -9.11
N LEU A 320 -6.00 -3.52 -9.74
CA LEU A 320 -7.35 -3.97 -9.35
C LEU A 320 -7.33 -4.69 -8.01
N ALA A 321 -6.35 -5.58 -7.80
CA ALA A 321 -6.17 -6.28 -6.53
C ALA A 321 -5.84 -5.29 -5.40
N ILE A 322 -4.93 -4.34 -5.65
CA ILE A 322 -4.57 -3.28 -4.71
C ILE A 322 -5.81 -2.46 -4.35
N LEU A 323 -6.55 -1.97 -5.33
CA LEU A 323 -7.77 -1.19 -5.11
C LEU A 323 -8.77 -1.94 -4.23
N ALA A 324 -9.06 -3.19 -4.58
CA ALA A 324 -9.99 -4.00 -3.83
C ALA A 324 -9.53 -4.23 -2.38
N ASN A 325 -8.23 -4.41 -2.18
CA ASN A 325 -7.63 -4.62 -0.87
C ASN A 325 -7.69 -3.36 0.01
N VAL A 326 -7.21 -2.22 -0.49
CA VAL A 326 -7.15 -0.97 0.31
C VAL A 326 -8.52 -0.40 0.62
N CYS A 327 -9.50 -0.59 -0.28
CA CYS A 327 -10.89 -0.18 -0.06
C CYS A 327 -11.72 -1.23 0.68
N THR A 328 -11.15 -2.38 1.06
CA THR A 328 -11.84 -3.48 1.74
C THR A 328 -13.10 -3.97 1.01
N LEU A 329 -13.03 -4.02 -0.33
CA LEU A 329 -14.14 -4.38 -1.20
C LEU A 329 -14.61 -5.83 -0.97
N CYS A 330 -15.93 -6.04 -1.04
CA CYS A 330 -16.58 -7.34 -0.89
C CYS A 330 -16.41 -8.22 -2.13
N TYR A 331 -16.39 -7.61 -3.32
CA TYR A 331 -16.12 -8.29 -4.57
C TYR A 331 -14.74 -7.92 -5.09
N THR A 332 -14.03 -8.91 -5.64
CA THR A 332 -12.71 -8.79 -6.23
C THR A 332 -12.72 -9.37 -7.65
N LEU A 333 -11.66 -9.10 -8.40
CA LEU A 333 -11.42 -9.73 -9.69
C LEU A 333 -10.22 -10.66 -9.60
N ASP A 334 -10.35 -11.88 -10.13
CA ASP A 334 -9.22 -12.78 -10.35
C ASP A 334 -8.29 -12.17 -11.42
N THR A 335 -7.22 -11.53 -10.95
CA THR A 335 -6.26 -10.83 -11.80
C THR A 335 -5.45 -11.76 -12.69
N THR A 336 -5.31 -13.03 -12.30
CA THR A 336 -4.62 -14.05 -13.09
C THR A 336 -5.48 -14.47 -14.27
N ALA A 337 -6.76 -14.75 -14.03
CA ALA A 337 -7.72 -15.07 -15.08
C ALA A 337 -7.82 -13.95 -16.15
N LEU A 338 -7.63 -12.68 -15.75
CA LEU A 338 -7.68 -11.51 -16.63
C LEU A 338 -6.35 -11.18 -17.32
N ARG A 339 -5.22 -11.73 -16.86
CA ARG A 339 -3.89 -11.40 -17.37
C ARG A 339 -3.74 -11.75 -18.85
N ASP A 340 -4.18 -12.95 -19.24
CA ASP A 340 -3.93 -13.49 -20.58
C ASP A 340 -5.05 -13.20 -21.59
N ARG A 341 -6.23 -12.79 -21.12
CA ARG A 341 -7.44 -12.62 -21.97
C ARG A 341 -7.50 -11.36 -22.82
N LYS A 342 -6.47 -10.50 -22.80
CA LYS A 342 -6.45 -9.19 -23.47
C LYS A 342 -7.68 -8.30 -23.17
N VAL A 343 -8.33 -8.49 -22.02
CA VAL A 343 -9.45 -7.66 -21.56
C VAL A 343 -9.01 -6.22 -21.23
N SER A 344 -9.95 -5.29 -21.39
CA SER A 344 -9.83 -3.86 -21.07
C SER A 344 -9.64 -3.61 -19.58
N TYR A 345 -8.62 -2.82 -19.19
CA TYR A 345 -8.41 -2.45 -17.79
C TYR A 345 -9.54 -1.55 -17.28
N ARG A 346 -9.95 -0.54 -18.06
CA ARG A 346 -11.08 0.33 -17.70
C ARG A 346 -12.38 -0.45 -17.48
N THR A 347 -12.63 -1.45 -18.32
CA THR A 347 -13.83 -2.30 -18.19
C THR A 347 -13.74 -3.16 -16.93
N CYS A 348 -12.58 -3.74 -16.62
CA CYS A 348 -12.38 -4.46 -15.36
C CYS A 348 -12.56 -3.54 -14.13
N LEU A 349 -12.05 -2.32 -14.19
CA LEU A 349 -12.22 -1.34 -13.13
C LEU A 349 -13.70 -0.98 -12.92
N LEU A 350 -14.46 -0.84 -14.01
CA LEU A 350 -15.90 -0.59 -13.98
C LEU A 350 -16.64 -1.77 -13.32
N VAL A 351 -16.32 -3.01 -13.71
CA VAL A 351 -16.91 -4.21 -13.10
C VAL A 351 -16.64 -4.25 -11.60
N LEU A 352 -15.38 -4.09 -11.21
CA LEU A 352 -14.98 -4.12 -9.80
C LEU A 352 -15.71 -3.04 -8.98
N THR A 353 -15.79 -1.82 -9.52
CA THR A 353 -16.45 -0.70 -8.87
C THR A 353 -17.95 -0.96 -8.72
N PHE A 354 -18.62 -1.33 -9.81
CA PHE A 354 -20.06 -1.51 -9.84
C PHE A 354 -20.50 -2.70 -8.99
N ALA A 355 -19.73 -3.79 -8.96
CA ALA A 355 -20.02 -4.94 -8.09
C ALA A 355 -19.99 -4.57 -6.60
N ASN A 356 -19.24 -3.55 -6.22
CA ASN A 356 -19.14 -3.13 -4.81
C ASN A 356 -20.08 -1.97 -4.45
N VAL A 357 -20.45 -1.12 -5.40
CA VAL A 357 -21.46 -0.06 -5.18
C VAL A 357 -22.89 -0.61 -5.34
N TRP A 358 -23.11 -1.48 -6.33
CA TRP A 358 -24.38 -2.18 -6.60
C TRP A 358 -24.15 -3.70 -6.54
N PRO A 359 -24.15 -4.30 -5.34
CA PRO A 359 -23.88 -5.72 -5.17
C PRO A 359 -24.98 -6.63 -5.76
N ASP A 360 -26.22 -6.14 -5.86
CA ASP A 360 -27.30 -6.86 -6.53
C ASP A 360 -27.04 -6.94 -8.05
N ALA A 361 -27.14 -8.14 -8.61
CA ALA A 361 -26.78 -8.41 -9.99
C ALA A 361 -27.77 -7.79 -11.01
N GLU A 362 -29.06 -7.72 -10.68
CA GLU A 362 -30.07 -7.15 -11.57
C GLU A 362 -29.96 -5.62 -11.60
N GLU A 363 -29.84 -5.00 -10.42
CA GLU A 363 -29.59 -3.56 -10.27
C GLU A 363 -28.32 -3.15 -11.02
N ARG A 364 -27.23 -3.90 -10.85
CA ARG A 364 -25.96 -3.63 -11.51
C ARG A 364 -26.04 -3.76 -13.03
N ARG A 365 -26.73 -4.78 -13.55
CA ARG A 365 -26.97 -4.93 -15.01
C ARG A 365 -27.77 -3.74 -15.57
N ALA A 366 -28.74 -3.22 -14.82
CA ALA A 366 -29.48 -2.02 -15.23
C ALA A 366 -28.55 -0.79 -15.30
N LYS A 367 -27.64 -0.65 -14.34
CA LYS A 367 -26.63 0.44 -14.34
C LYS A 367 -25.65 0.32 -15.51
N TYR A 368 -25.17 -0.87 -15.86
CA TYR A 368 -24.33 -1.05 -17.06
C TYR A 368 -25.05 -0.64 -18.35
N ARG A 369 -26.33 -1.03 -18.51
CA ARG A 369 -27.12 -0.61 -19.68
C ARG A 369 -27.28 0.91 -19.74
N ARG A 370 -27.54 1.55 -18.60
CA ARG A 370 -27.64 3.01 -18.53
C ARG A 370 -26.34 3.69 -18.92
N PHE A 371 -25.21 3.22 -18.38
CA PHE A 371 -23.88 3.72 -18.71
C PHE A 371 -23.61 3.63 -20.22
N ALA A 372 -23.92 2.49 -20.83
CA ALA A 372 -23.74 2.27 -22.26
C ALA A 372 -24.59 3.19 -23.16
N LEU A 373 -25.80 3.55 -22.70
CA LEU A 373 -26.70 4.46 -23.42
C LEU A 373 -26.24 5.93 -23.31
N HIS A 374 -25.75 6.33 -22.13
CA HIS A 374 -25.23 7.68 -21.91
C HIS A 374 -24.01 7.98 -22.79
N ASP A 375 -23.06 7.03 -22.87
CA ASP A 375 -21.81 7.22 -23.63
C ASP A 375 -22.00 7.19 -25.15
N THR A 376 -23.13 6.67 -25.64
CA THR A 376 -23.49 6.70 -27.07
C THR A 376 -24.28 7.94 -27.49
N GLY A 377 -24.43 8.94 -26.59
CA GLY A 377 -25.10 10.20 -26.87
C GLY A 377 -26.63 10.10 -26.90
N GLN A 378 -27.21 9.04 -26.35
CA GLN A 378 -28.67 8.93 -26.20
C GLN A 378 -29.09 9.62 -24.90
N ASN A 379 -30.00 10.59 -25.00
CA ASN A 379 -30.49 11.41 -23.88
C ASN A 379 -31.12 10.53 -22.78
N VAL A 380 -30.40 10.34 -21.67
CA VAL A 380 -30.94 9.70 -20.47
C VAL A 380 -31.30 10.80 -19.46
N SER A 381 -32.52 10.75 -18.91
CA SER A 381 -32.93 11.69 -17.86
C SER A 381 -32.01 11.56 -16.63
N PRO A 382 -31.57 12.67 -16.00
CA PRO A 382 -30.73 12.61 -14.82
C PRO A 382 -31.49 11.92 -13.67
N ALA A 383 -30.83 10.99 -12.98
CA ALA A 383 -31.38 10.43 -11.76
C ALA A 383 -30.97 11.32 -10.59
N SER A 384 -31.86 11.48 -9.63
CA SER A 384 -31.74 12.35 -8.47
C SER A 384 -30.77 11.85 -7.38
N GLU A 385 -29.72 11.11 -7.73
CA GLU A 385 -28.75 10.57 -6.75
C GLU A 385 -27.34 11.07 -7.05
N ASN A 386 -26.79 11.86 -6.12
CA ASN A 386 -25.49 12.53 -6.19
C ASN A 386 -24.31 11.55 -6.45
N THR A 387 -24.47 10.27 -6.07
CA THR A 387 -23.44 9.23 -6.21
C THR A 387 -23.32 8.66 -7.62
N ASP A 388 -24.42 8.58 -8.37
CA ASP A 388 -24.43 8.11 -9.76
C ASP A 388 -23.64 9.10 -10.63
N GLU A 389 -23.87 10.39 -10.45
CA GLU A 389 -23.29 11.46 -11.27
C GLU A 389 -21.77 11.59 -11.07
N VAL A 390 -21.28 11.54 -9.83
CA VAL A 390 -19.85 11.66 -9.50
C VAL A 390 -19.04 10.45 -9.99
N MET A 391 -19.60 9.24 -9.89
CA MET A 391 -18.91 8.02 -10.33
C MET A 391 -18.93 7.89 -11.86
N GLU A 392 -20.05 8.21 -12.51
CA GLU A 392 -20.13 8.24 -13.96
C GLU A 392 -19.18 9.31 -14.54
N GLU A 393 -19.14 10.52 -13.98
CA GLU A 393 -18.22 11.58 -14.42
C GLU A 393 -16.74 11.18 -14.22
N PHE A 394 -16.39 10.55 -13.08
CA PHE A 394 -15.03 10.10 -12.82
C PHE A 394 -14.57 8.98 -13.77
N LEU A 395 -15.45 8.02 -14.04
CA LEU A 395 -15.16 6.88 -14.92
C LEU A 395 -15.20 7.25 -16.40
N GLN A 396 -15.89 8.33 -16.80
CA GLN A 396 -15.98 8.84 -18.17
C GLN A 396 -14.84 9.80 -18.55
N ARG A 397 -14.04 10.28 -17.58
CA ARG A 397 -12.92 11.18 -17.88
C ARG A 397 -11.90 10.51 -18.84
N PRO A 398 -11.34 11.26 -19.81
CA PRO A 398 -10.33 10.74 -20.75
C PRO A 398 -9.04 10.29 -20.05
N ARG A 399 -8.79 10.81 -18.84
CA ARG A 399 -7.62 10.52 -18.01
C ARG A 399 -8.07 10.32 -16.57
N ILE A 400 -7.94 9.11 -16.06
CA ILE A 400 -8.17 8.80 -14.65
C ILE A 400 -7.11 9.54 -13.82
N GLY A 401 -7.52 10.49 -12.97
CA GLY A 401 -6.66 11.12 -11.96
C GLY A 401 -6.20 12.57 -12.17
N GLU A 402 -6.69 13.32 -13.17
CA GLU A 402 -6.18 14.67 -13.45
C GLU A 402 -6.91 15.86 -12.78
N ASP A 403 -8.09 15.71 -12.18
CA ASP A 403 -8.79 16.85 -11.59
C ASP A 403 -9.64 16.43 -10.39
N MET A 404 -9.53 17.16 -9.28
CA MET A 404 -10.10 16.77 -7.98
C MET A 404 -10.74 17.97 -7.23
N ARG A 405 -11.34 18.92 -7.96
CA ARG A 405 -11.96 20.11 -7.32
C ARG A 405 -13.12 19.78 -6.37
N TRP A 406 -13.73 18.60 -6.45
CA TRP A 406 -14.87 18.18 -5.62
C TRP A 406 -14.51 17.42 -4.34
N ILE A 407 -13.35 16.74 -4.25
CA ILE A 407 -12.98 15.99 -3.03
C ILE A 407 -12.63 16.94 -1.86
N HIS A 408 -12.31 18.19 -2.15
CA HIS A 408 -12.10 19.21 -1.12
C HIS A 408 -13.39 19.71 -0.45
N TYR A 409 -14.57 19.43 -1.01
CA TYR A 409 -15.82 20.00 -0.49
C TYR A 409 -16.43 19.22 0.69
N ASP A 410 -16.03 17.96 0.94
CA ASP A 410 -16.66 17.09 1.96
C ASP A 410 -15.69 16.48 2.98
N LEU A 411 -14.49 17.04 3.14
CA LEU A 411 -13.61 16.72 4.28
C LEU A 411 -13.95 17.53 5.54
N ASN A 412 -14.99 18.38 5.48
CA ASN A 412 -15.44 19.25 6.57
C ASN A 412 -16.93 19.07 6.93
N SER A 413 -17.61 18.03 6.42
CA SER A 413 -19.02 17.72 6.69
C SER A 413 -19.20 16.52 7.60
#